data_AF-A0A0P1NXF3-F1
#
_entry.id   AF-A0A0P1NXF3-F1
#
_cell.length_a   1.000
_cell.length_b   1.000
_cell.length_c   1.000
_cell.angle_alpha   90.00
_cell.angle_beta   90.00
_cell.angle_gamma   90.00
#
_symmetry.space_group_name_H-M   'P 1'
#
loop_
_entity.id
_entity.type
_entity.pdbx_description
1 polymer ?
#
loop_
_entity_poly.entity_id
_entity_poly.type
_entity_poly.pdbx_seq_one_letter_code
_entity_poly.pdbx_strand_id
1 'polypeptide(L)'
;MTKEKKFYNALKDLFVGAKIEGESGYINLMKIKTKYYEKGIFPKLKKDIKEALKPFPEFREELFDKLYTFFSRYFSESGSIYFRYTPVYQNVYEKVYTDDKDVILFWKTHMLYYVKTDRLFKSLDVKIDRFKFSFDASKLKHKKAFEKKKIIYQLKKKKIKNNRTIEFEVSYAEGNKKTKIDEILKSIKKKGINITEEILERAFRVFEKQSEVDYFINKNAKEFLKEQFNLWFYQYVFSGKSEWKKKRIKQLQVLKEIAFKIIDFISQFEDELVEIWNKPKFVLNSNYVITLDRIAGKGKKGINLIKQLIKHKGFRNQVKEWKKLGIIDKNVSMPTLKGKILNKGKTLSKDYQFLPVDTKHFNEKIKLKLLSLFDNLDHELDGWLIKSENYQALNTILPKFQEKVQTIYIDPPFNKEQDADYFYSVKYKDSTWATMLENRLRLAKDL
;
A
#
# COMPACT_ATOMS: atom_id res chain seq x y z
N MET A 1 16.05 28.92 -9.35
CA MET A 1 16.04 28.35 -7.98
C MET A 1 17.47 27.98 -7.61
N THR A 2 18.00 28.43 -6.46
CA THR A 2 19.39 28.14 -6.02
C THR A 2 19.61 26.65 -5.75
N LYS A 3 20.85 26.15 -5.84
CA LYS A 3 21.19 24.73 -5.57
C LYS A 3 20.83 24.31 -4.15
N GLU A 4 21.04 25.20 -3.18
CA GLU A 4 20.58 25.05 -1.80
C GLU A 4 19.06 24.84 -1.71
N LYS A 5 18.27 25.67 -2.41
CA LYS A 5 16.80 25.51 -2.45
C LYS A 5 16.40 24.19 -3.11
N LYS A 6 17.09 23.77 -4.18
CA LYS A 6 16.84 22.47 -4.82
C LYS A 6 17.12 21.29 -3.89
N PHE A 7 18.23 21.34 -3.15
CA PHE A 7 18.59 20.33 -2.16
C PHE A 7 17.55 20.20 -1.05
N TYR A 8 17.19 21.31 -0.41
CA TYR A 8 16.21 21.26 0.67
C TYR A 8 14.81 20.90 0.19
N ASN A 9 14.43 21.25 -1.03
CA ASN A 9 13.17 20.80 -1.61
C ASN A 9 13.19 19.28 -1.84
N ALA A 10 14.27 18.71 -2.39
CA ALA A 10 14.37 17.27 -2.58
C ALA A 10 14.32 16.49 -1.26
N LEU A 11 14.99 16.98 -0.21
CA LEU A 11 14.86 16.40 1.14
C LEU A 11 13.45 16.56 1.68
N LYS A 12 12.85 17.75 1.54
CA LYS A 12 11.47 17.97 1.97
C LYS A 12 10.50 17.03 1.25
N ASP A 13 10.67 16.82 -0.04
CA ASP A 13 9.82 15.93 -0.83
C ASP A 13 9.94 14.47 -0.37
N LEU A 14 11.13 14.03 0.08
CA LEU A 14 11.33 12.68 0.65
C LEU A 14 10.56 12.47 1.97
N PHE A 15 10.57 13.46 2.87
CA PHE A 15 10.00 13.34 4.21
C PHE A 15 8.55 13.80 4.33
N VAL A 16 8.17 14.82 3.57
CA VAL A 16 6.83 15.44 3.60
C VAL A 16 5.96 14.87 2.48
N GLY A 17 6.54 14.58 1.31
CA GLY A 17 5.81 14.14 0.13
C GLY A 17 4.66 15.09 -0.25
N ALA A 18 3.66 14.57 -0.96
CA ALA A 18 2.38 15.26 -1.14
C ALA A 18 1.59 15.27 0.18
N LYS A 19 0.80 16.32 0.46
CA LYS A 19 -0.10 16.35 1.64
C LYS A 19 -1.01 15.11 1.62
N ILE A 20 -0.83 14.23 2.61
CA ILE A 20 -1.55 12.97 2.69
C ILE A 20 -2.77 13.13 3.61
N GLU A 21 -3.97 13.19 3.03
CA GLU A 21 -5.23 13.22 3.78
C GLU A 21 -5.89 11.83 3.81
N GLY A 22 -6.23 11.34 5.01
CA GLY A 22 -6.91 10.06 5.21
C GLY A 22 -6.64 9.39 6.56
N GLU A 23 -7.28 8.22 6.74
CA GLU A 23 -7.22 7.36 7.94
C GLU A 23 -6.68 5.98 7.56
N SER A 24 -5.36 5.83 7.52
CA SER A 24 -4.70 4.53 7.43
C SER A 24 -3.37 4.54 8.19
N GLY A 25 -2.85 3.36 8.54
CA GLY A 25 -1.59 3.22 9.28
C GLY A 25 -0.41 3.90 8.56
N TYR A 26 -0.28 3.69 7.25
CA TYR A 26 0.75 4.34 6.43
C TYR A 26 0.62 5.87 6.43
N ILE A 27 -0.61 6.41 6.36
CA ILE A 27 -0.86 7.86 6.36
C ILE A 27 -0.46 8.48 7.71
N ASN A 28 -0.80 7.83 8.82
CA ASN A 28 -0.41 8.29 10.16
C ASN A 28 1.11 8.32 10.30
N LEU A 29 1.78 7.30 9.79
CA LEU A 29 3.23 7.21 9.78
C LEU A 29 3.89 8.30 8.94
N MET A 30 3.35 8.64 7.77
CA MET A 30 3.85 9.78 6.96
C MET A 30 3.61 11.14 7.63
N LYS A 31 2.54 11.30 8.42
CA LYS A 31 2.34 12.51 9.24
C LYS A 31 3.39 12.62 10.36
N ILE A 32 3.74 11.50 10.99
CA ILE A 32 4.82 11.44 11.98
C ILE A 32 6.17 11.76 11.31
N LYS A 33 6.46 11.16 10.15
CA LYS A 33 7.64 11.47 9.30
C LYS A 33 7.80 12.96 9.06
N THR A 34 6.73 13.58 8.57
CA THR A 34 6.66 15.02 8.29
C THR A 34 6.98 15.84 9.55
N LYS A 35 6.30 15.55 10.67
CA LYS A 35 6.48 16.30 11.92
C LYS A 35 7.89 16.15 12.48
N TYR A 36 8.44 14.93 12.43
CA TYR A 36 9.78 14.61 12.91
C TYR A 36 10.86 15.34 12.10
N TYR A 37 10.72 15.35 10.76
CA TYR A 37 11.59 16.11 9.88
C TYR A 37 11.51 17.62 10.11
N GLU A 38 10.30 18.20 10.10
CA GLU A 38 10.10 19.65 10.18
C GLU A 38 10.52 20.25 11.52
N LYS A 39 10.19 19.57 12.63
CA LYS A 39 10.43 20.10 13.99
C LYS A 39 11.76 19.66 14.60
N GLY A 40 12.25 18.48 14.25
CA GLY A 40 13.43 17.89 14.87
C GLY A 40 14.68 18.08 14.02
N ILE A 41 14.75 17.38 12.89
CA ILE A 41 16.02 17.23 12.17
C ILE A 41 16.35 18.39 11.26
N PHE A 42 15.37 18.94 10.54
CA PHE A 42 15.66 19.99 9.57
C PHE A 42 16.34 21.22 10.20
N PRO A 43 15.94 21.72 11.38
CA PRO A 43 16.66 22.78 12.09
C PRO A 43 18.10 22.37 12.47
N LYS A 44 18.29 21.15 12.98
CA LYS A 44 19.60 20.64 13.39
C LYS A 44 20.55 20.49 12.19
N LEU A 45 20.08 19.90 11.09
CA LEU A 45 20.84 19.75 9.85
C LEU A 45 21.29 21.11 9.29
N LYS A 46 20.41 22.11 9.29
CA LYS A 46 20.76 23.48 8.88
C LYS A 46 21.86 24.08 9.76
N LYS A 47 21.78 23.88 11.08
CA LYS A 47 22.79 24.34 12.03
C LYS A 47 24.14 23.67 11.76
N ASP A 48 24.16 22.34 11.66
CA ASP A 48 25.35 21.54 11.39
C ASP A 48 26.03 21.97 10.07
N ILE A 49 25.25 22.14 8.99
CA ILE A 49 25.79 22.60 7.69
C ILE A 49 26.35 24.03 7.81
N LYS A 50 25.66 24.93 8.52
CA LYS A 50 26.13 26.32 8.71
C LYS A 50 27.44 26.36 9.50
N GLU A 51 27.57 25.55 10.54
CA GLU A 51 28.78 25.46 11.36
C GLU A 51 29.95 24.87 10.56
N ALA A 52 29.72 23.78 9.84
CA ALA A 52 30.73 23.12 9.02
C ALA A 52 31.24 23.99 7.86
N LEU A 53 30.42 24.93 7.36
CA LEU A 53 30.79 25.88 6.31
C LEU A 53 31.53 27.13 6.80
N LYS A 54 31.56 27.44 8.11
CA LYS A 54 32.24 28.63 8.64
C LYS A 54 33.70 28.76 8.17
N PRO A 55 34.51 27.67 8.11
CA PRO A 55 35.91 27.77 7.66
C PRO A 55 36.07 27.93 6.13
N PHE A 56 35.03 27.61 5.34
CA PHE A 56 35.08 27.53 3.88
C PHE A 56 33.77 28.07 3.25
N PRO A 57 33.45 29.37 3.40
CA PRO A 57 32.18 29.93 2.92
C PRO A 57 31.97 29.77 1.41
N GLU A 58 33.05 29.81 0.62
CA GLU A 58 33.03 29.60 -0.83
C GLU A 58 32.63 28.17 -1.25
N PHE A 59 32.79 27.18 -0.36
CA PHE A 59 32.42 25.79 -0.62
C PHE A 59 30.90 25.56 -0.57
N ARG A 60 30.12 26.54 -0.12
CA ARG A 60 28.68 26.41 0.09
C ARG A 60 27.94 25.94 -1.17
N GLU A 61 28.18 26.58 -2.30
CA GLU A 61 27.46 26.26 -3.54
C GLU A 61 27.80 24.86 -4.04
N GLU A 62 29.08 24.51 -4.01
CA GLU A 62 29.57 23.19 -4.39
C GLU A 62 29.01 22.10 -3.47
N LEU A 63 29.05 22.30 -2.15
CA LEU A 63 28.48 21.37 -1.17
C LEU A 63 27.02 21.04 -1.49
N PHE A 64 26.18 22.06 -1.69
CA PHE A 64 24.77 21.84 -1.99
C PHE A 64 24.55 21.23 -3.38
N ASP A 65 25.37 21.58 -4.38
CA ASP A 65 25.32 20.95 -5.69
C ASP A 65 25.62 19.44 -5.59
N LYS A 66 26.66 19.07 -4.85
CA LYS A 66 27.08 17.67 -4.67
C LYS A 66 26.10 16.86 -3.86
N LEU A 67 25.61 17.39 -2.74
CA LEU A 67 24.57 16.73 -1.95
C LEU A 67 23.30 16.53 -2.78
N TYR A 68 22.82 17.56 -3.50
CA TYR A 68 21.65 17.42 -4.37
C TYR A 68 21.88 16.39 -5.48
N THR A 69 23.04 16.46 -6.15
CA THR A 69 23.39 15.55 -7.25
C THR A 69 23.42 14.10 -6.80
N PHE A 70 23.91 13.83 -5.59
CA PHE A 70 23.91 12.49 -5.02
C PHE A 70 22.48 12.05 -4.65
N PHE A 71 21.81 12.77 -3.76
CA PHE A 71 20.56 12.32 -3.15
C PHE A 71 19.37 12.28 -4.13
N SER A 72 19.30 13.21 -5.09
CA SER A 72 18.20 13.26 -6.08
C SER A 72 18.09 12.00 -6.95
N ARG A 73 19.16 11.19 -7.04
CA ARG A 73 19.18 9.91 -7.75
C ARG A 73 18.45 8.79 -7.03
N TYR A 74 18.34 8.90 -5.70
CA TYR A 74 17.82 7.84 -4.84
C TYR A 74 16.43 8.11 -4.28
N PHE A 75 15.95 9.36 -4.36
CA PHE A 75 14.66 9.75 -3.78
C PHE A 75 13.54 9.73 -4.81
N SER A 76 12.56 8.84 -4.62
CA SER A 76 11.36 8.73 -5.45
C SER A 76 10.33 9.83 -5.17
N GLU A 77 9.37 9.99 -6.08
CA GLU A 77 8.21 10.88 -5.91
C GLU A 77 7.26 10.41 -4.80
N SER A 78 7.26 9.12 -4.49
CA SER A 78 6.55 8.52 -3.36
C SER A 78 7.25 8.70 -2.01
N GLY A 79 8.50 9.19 -2.01
CA GLY A 79 9.32 9.31 -0.80
C GLY A 79 10.02 8.01 -0.38
N SER A 80 10.17 7.06 -1.31
CA SER A 80 10.92 5.80 -1.14
C SER A 80 12.38 5.97 -1.57
N ILE A 81 13.25 5.14 -0.98
CA ILE A 81 14.71 5.18 -1.20
C ILE A 81 15.13 3.95 -1.99
N TYR A 82 15.55 4.14 -3.23
CA TYR A 82 16.09 3.09 -4.08
C TYR A 82 16.78 3.76 -5.27
N PHE A 83 17.44 3.01 -6.14
CA PHE A 83 17.87 3.57 -7.42
C PHE A 83 16.64 4.18 -8.12
N ARG A 84 16.47 5.49 -8.22
CA ARG A 84 15.34 6.07 -8.99
C ARG A 84 15.79 6.30 -10.42
N TYR A 85 16.90 7.01 -10.55
CA TYR A 85 17.48 7.38 -11.83
C TYR A 85 18.98 7.10 -11.81
N THR A 86 19.40 6.19 -12.69
CA THR A 86 20.79 5.86 -12.93
C THR A 86 21.11 6.28 -14.36
N PRO A 87 21.83 7.39 -14.57
CA PRO A 87 22.26 7.77 -15.91
C PRO A 87 23.17 6.69 -16.52
N VAL A 88 23.02 6.42 -17.81
CA VAL A 88 23.76 5.38 -18.54
C VAL A 88 25.29 5.58 -18.47
N TYR A 89 25.76 6.82 -18.38
CA TYR A 89 27.17 7.17 -18.29
C TYR A 89 27.77 6.98 -16.89
N GLN A 90 26.98 6.55 -15.91
CA GLN A 90 27.46 6.30 -14.54
C GLN A 90 27.49 4.81 -14.31
N ASN A 91 28.70 4.27 -14.22
CA ASN A 91 28.93 2.88 -13.89
C ASN A 91 28.54 2.64 -12.42
N VAL A 92 27.28 2.25 -12.19
CA VAL A 92 26.78 1.84 -10.89
C VAL A 92 27.01 0.33 -10.77
N TYR A 93 27.97 -0.04 -9.93
CA TYR A 93 28.30 -1.43 -9.60
C TYR A 93 27.71 -1.74 -8.21
N GLU A 94 27.14 -2.93 -8.02
CA GLU A 94 26.89 -3.49 -6.69
C GLU A 94 28.12 -4.30 -6.26
N LYS A 95 28.43 -4.26 -4.97
CA LYS A 95 29.55 -5.02 -4.41
C LYS A 95 29.34 -6.53 -4.60
N VAL A 96 30.37 -7.20 -5.09
CA VAL A 96 30.46 -8.67 -5.10
C VAL A 96 30.79 -9.12 -3.68
N TYR A 97 29.96 -9.99 -3.10
CA TYR A 97 30.08 -10.41 -1.69
C TYR A 97 30.88 -11.71 -1.50
N THR A 98 31.25 -12.42 -2.57
CA THR A 98 31.94 -13.70 -2.47
C THR A 98 33.06 -13.84 -3.51
N ASP A 99 34.17 -14.45 -3.12
CA ASP A 99 35.37 -14.65 -3.97
C ASP A 99 35.16 -15.64 -5.14
N ASP A 100 33.99 -16.29 -5.20
CA ASP A 100 33.63 -17.31 -6.20
C ASP A 100 32.68 -16.79 -7.30
N LYS A 101 32.31 -15.51 -7.29
CA LYS A 101 31.37 -14.92 -8.26
C LYS A 101 31.88 -13.60 -8.82
N ASP A 102 32.25 -13.56 -10.09
CA ASP A 102 32.80 -12.32 -10.68
C ASP A 102 31.74 -11.23 -10.96
N VAL A 103 30.48 -11.61 -11.23
CA VAL A 103 29.39 -10.68 -11.55
C VAL A 103 28.04 -11.22 -11.05
N ILE A 104 27.22 -10.37 -10.42
CA ILE A 104 25.83 -10.67 -10.06
C ILE A 104 24.91 -9.68 -10.77
N LEU A 105 23.91 -10.20 -11.50
CA LEU A 105 22.81 -9.38 -12.02
C LEU A 105 21.71 -9.30 -10.98
N PHE A 106 21.30 -8.08 -10.65
CA PHE A 106 20.19 -7.80 -9.74
C PHE A 106 19.17 -6.89 -10.42
N TRP A 107 17.90 -7.06 -10.08
CA TRP A 107 16.90 -6.09 -10.49
C TRP A 107 16.84 -4.96 -9.48
N LYS A 108 16.66 -3.75 -9.98
CA LYS A 108 16.74 -2.45 -9.28
C LYS A 108 16.03 -2.32 -7.93
N THR A 109 15.04 -3.17 -7.65
CA THR A 109 14.17 -3.10 -6.47
C THR A 109 14.28 -4.34 -5.57
N HIS A 110 15.24 -5.25 -5.79
CA HIS A 110 15.41 -6.50 -5.02
C HIS A 110 15.56 -6.26 -3.49
N MET A 111 16.25 -5.18 -3.12
CA MET A 111 16.49 -4.81 -1.73
C MET A 111 15.32 -4.10 -1.04
N LEU A 112 14.14 -4.06 -1.67
CA LEU A 112 12.99 -3.31 -1.17
C LEU A 112 11.87 -4.24 -0.71
N TYR A 113 11.05 -3.73 0.21
CA TYR A 113 9.71 -4.24 0.44
C TYR A 113 8.72 -3.53 -0.47
N TYR A 114 7.96 -4.31 -1.24
CA TYR A 114 6.83 -3.80 -2.00
C TYR A 114 5.64 -3.53 -1.06
N VAL A 115 5.23 -2.27 -0.97
CA VAL A 115 4.07 -1.86 -0.15
C VAL A 115 2.80 -1.83 -0.99
N LYS A 116 2.80 -1.02 -2.05
CA LYS A 116 1.69 -0.92 -3.01
C LYS A 116 2.06 -0.10 -4.25
N THR A 117 1.25 -0.22 -5.29
CA THR A 117 1.20 0.72 -6.41
C THR A 117 -0.10 1.52 -6.30
N ASP A 118 -0.02 2.85 -6.36
CA ASP A 118 -1.19 3.74 -6.27
C ASP A 118 -1.10 4.87 -7.30
N ARG A 119 -2.24 5.44 -7.70
CA ARG A 119 -2.26 6.62 -8.58
C ARG A 119 -2.20 7.88 -7.74
N LEU A 120 -1.17 8.71 -7.99
CA LEU A 120 -1.07 10.03 -7.38
C LEU A 120 -1.89 11.04 -8.18
N PHE A 121 -3.19 11.11 -7.90
CA PHE A 121 -4.03 12.14 -8.49
C PHE A 121 -3.70 13.52 -7.90
N LYS A 122 -3.08 14.36 -8.71
CA LYS A 122 -2.93 15.80 -8.47
C LYS A 122 -4.04 16.54 -9.20
N SER A 123 -4.46 17.66 -8.62
CA SER A 123 -5.34 18.58 -9.32
C SER A 123 -4.61 19.13 -10.55
N LEU A 124 -5.28 19.15 -11.70
CA LEU A 124 -4.67 19.56 -12.96
C LEU A 124 -5.69 20.22 -13.89
N ASP A 125 -5.19 21.09 -14.75
CA ASP A 125 -5.95 21.72 -15.81
C ASP A 125 -5.59 21.04 -17.15
N VAL A 126 -6.60 20.48 -17.84
CA VAL A 126 -6.47 19.95 -19.20
C VAL A 126 -7.10 20.93 -20.18
N LYS A 127 -6.41 21.26 -21.26
CA LYS A 127 -7.02 21.94 -22.41
C LYS A 127 -7.30 20.92 -23.50
N ILE A 128 -8.56 20.77 -23.89
CA ILE A 128 -8.98 19.95 -25.03
C ILE A 128 -9.79 20.83 -25.97
N ASP A 129 -9.34 20.91 -27.21
CA ASP A 129 -9.88 21.79 -28.24
C ASP A 129 -9.95 23.25 -27.72
N ARG A 130 -11.17 23.83 -27.69
CA ARG A 130 -11.43 25.18 -27.18
C ARG A 130 -11.81 25.25 -25.69
N PHE A 131 -11.87 24.12 -25.01
CA PHE A 131 -12.34 24.03 -23.62
C PHE A 131 -11.20 23.77 -22.65
N LYS A 132 -11.29 24.39 -21.47
CA LYS A 132 -10.39 24.16 -20.35
C LYS A 132 -11.12 23.37 -19.27
N PHE A 133 -10.60 22.22 -18.88
CA PHE A 133 -11.13 21.36 -17.84
C PHE A 133 -10.22 21.45 -16.63
N SER A 134 -10.74 21.85 -15.48
CA SER A 134 -10.00 21.86 -14.22
C SER A 134 -10.48 20.70 -13.35
N PHE A 135 -9.58 19.83 -12.95
CA PHE A 135 -9.89 18.69 -12.10
C PHE A 135 -9.36 18.93 -10.70
N ASP A 136 -10.26 19.00 -9.73
CA ASP A 136 -9.93 19.07 -8.32
C ASP A 136 -9.91 17.67 -7.70
N ALA A 137 -8.70 17.21 -7.39
CA ALA A 137 -8.41 15.93 -6.75
C ALA A 137 -8.37 16.02 -5.21
N SER A 138 -8.68 17.17 -4.59
CA SER A 138 -8.57 17.37 -3.13
C SER A 138 -9.39 16.38 -2.29
N LYS A 139 -10.47 15.81 -2.84
CA LYS A 139 -11.29 14.79 -2.16
C LYS A 139 -10.81 13.35 -2.37
N LEU A 140 -9.82 13.10 -3.21
CA LEU A 140 -9.27 11.77 -3.44
C LEU A 140 -8.30 11.40 -2.30
N LYS A 141 -8.76 10.55 -1.39
CA LYS A 141 -7.91 9.94 -0.34
C LYS A 141 -7.24 8.68 -0.86
N HIS A 142 -5.97 8.45 -0.53
CA HIS A 142 -5.25 7.24 -0.93
C HIS A 142 -6.01 5.95 -0.59
N LYS A 143 -5.84 4.93 -1.44
CA LYS A 143 -6.45 3.62 -1.21
C LYS A 143 -5.87 2.97 0.05
N LYS A 144 -6.74 2.33 0.84
CA LYS A 144 -6.35 1.59 2.06
C LYS A 144 -5.62 0.28 1.74
N ALA A 145 -5.90 -0.34 0.59
CA ALA A 145 -5.32 -1.61 0.12
C ALA A 145 -5.31 -1.67 -1.42
N PHE A 146 -4.93 -2.82 -2.00
CA PHE A 146 -4.93 -3.14 -3.44
C PHE A 146 -6.34 -3.24 -4.06
N GLU A 147 -7.16 -2.21 -3.87
CA GLU A 147 -8.53 -2.18 -4.40
C GLU A 147 -8.58 -1.40 -5.71
N LYS A 148 -9.16 -2.00 -6.76
CA LYS A 148 -9.54 -1.27 -7.99
C LYS A 148 -10.76 -0.37 -7.69
N LYS A 149 -10.51 0.79 -7.09
CA LYS A 149 -11.53 1.83 -6.92
C LYS A 149 -11.67 2.64 -8.20
N LYS A 150 -12.87 2.62 -8.79
CA LYS A 150 -13.22 3.51 -9.90
C LYS A 150 -13.33 4.95 -9.37
N ILE A 151 -12.81 5.91 -10.11
CA ILE A 151 -13.03 7.33 -9.81
C ILE A 151 -14.33 7.79 -10.48
N ILE A 152 -14.96 8.77 -9.86
CA ILE A 152 -16.16 9.43 -10.36
C ILE A 152 -15.93 10.92 -10.47
N TYR A 153 -16.50 11.52 -11.49
CA TYR A 153 -16.41 12.94 -11.76
C TYR A 153 -17.74 13.61 -11.43
N GLN A 154 -17.69 14.70 -10.68
CA GLN A 154 -18.86 15.52 -10.37
C GLN A 154 -18.59 16.96 -10.76
N LEU A 155 -19.51 17.58 -11.51
CA LEU A 155 -19.38 18.98 -11.88
C LEU A 155 -19.49 19.86 -10.63
N LYS A 156 -18.49 20.71 -10.36
CA LYS A 156 -18.60 21.68 -9.27
C LYS A 156 -19.70 22.68 -9.60
N LYS A 157 -20.69 22.78 -8.72
CA LYS A 157 -21.80 23.75 -8.88
C LYS A 157 -21.30 25.21 -8.94
N LYS A 158 -20.17 25.51 -8.27
CA LYS A 158 -19.55 26.84 -8.19
C LYS A 158 -18.59 27.07 -9.37
N LYS A 159 -18.96 28.05 -10.21
CA LYS A 159 -18.15 28.77 -11.23
C LYS A 159 -17.70 27.95 -12.46
N ILE A 160 -18.33 28.24 -13.59
CA ILE A 160 -17.60 28.26 -14.87
C ILE A 160 -16.90 29.62 -14.88
N LYS A 161 -15.58 29.67 -14.67
CA LYS A 161 -14.82 30.91 -14.87
C LYS A 161 -14.71 31.16 -16.38
N ASN A 162 -15.17 32.33 -16.83
CA ASN A 162 -15.08 32.83 -18.21
C ASN A 162 -15.51 31.82 -19.29
N ASN A 163 -16.82 31.58 -19.51
CA ASN A 163 -17.46 30.85 -20.65
C ASN A 163 -16.81 29.57 -21.25
N ARG A 164 -15.70 29.05 -20.71
CA ARG A 164 -14.82 28.05 -21.33
C ARG A 164 -14.07 27.17 -20.33
N THR A 165 -14.12 27.46 -19.02
CA THR A 165 -13.51 26.61 -17.97
C THR A 165 -14.54 25.78 -17.23
N ILE A 166 -14.38 24.45 -17.23
CA ILE A 166 -15.28 23.49 -16.60
C ILE A 166 -14.54 22.80 -15.45
N GLU A 167 -15.05 22.99 -14.23
CA GLU A 167 -14.42 22.46 -13.02
C GLU A 167 -15.11 21.17 -12.57
N PHE A 168 -14.33 20.10 -12.46
CA PHE A 168 -14.74 18.81 -11.92
C PHE A 168 -14.15 18.59 -10.53
N GLU A 169 -14.96 18.09 -9.63
CA GLU A 169 -14.52 17.45 -8.41
C GLU A 169 -14.38 15.95 -8.67
N VAL A 170 -13.23 15.39 -8.28
CA VAL A 170 -12.94 13.96 -8.47
C VAL A 170 -13.00 13.25 -7.11
N SER A 171 -13.67 12.10 -7.06
CA SER A 171 -13.79 11.27 -5.85
C SER A 171 -13.80 9.79 -6.20
N TYR A 172 -13.62 8.90 -5.21
CA TYR A 172 -13.78 7.45 -5.43
C TYR A 172 -15.26 7.06 -5.41
N ALA A 173 -15.64 6.10 -6.26
CA ALA A 173 -16.97 5.51 -6.24
C ALA A 173 -17.25 4.82 -4.89
N GLU A 174 -18.39 5.14 -4.30
CA GLU A 174 -18.96 4.41 -3.16
C GLU A 174 -20.05 3.46 -3.67
N GLY A 175 -19.82 2.15 -3.56
CA GLY A 175 -20.76 1.13 -4.08
C GLY A 175 -20.85 1.14 -5.61
N ASN A 176 -22.08 1.11 -6.14
CA ASN A 176 -22.34 1.09 -7.59
C ASN A 176 -22.47 2.49 -8.22
N LYS A 177 -22.09 3.56 -7.51
CA LYS A 177 -22.11 4.91 -8.07
C LYS A 177 -21.16 5.00 -9.28
N LYS A 178 -21.70 5.48 -10.42
CA LYS A 178 -20.95 5.77 -11.65
C LYS A 178 -21.04 7.26 -11.96
N THR A 179 -20.08 7.76 -12.72
CA THR A 179 -20.17 9.10 -13.32
C THR A 179 -21.40 9.16 -14.21
N LYS A 180 -22.30 10.10 -13.95
CA LYS A 180 -23.51 10.31 -14.74
C LYS A 180 -23.25 11.33 -15.84
N ILE A 181 -22.67 10.87 -16.94
CA ILE A 181 -22.24 11.71 -18.07
C ILE A 181 -23.43 12.53 -18.62
N ASP A 182 -24.60 11.92 -18.79
CA ASP A 182 -25.80 12.61 -19.29
C ASP A 182 -26.24 13.80 -18.42
N GLU A 183 -26.19 13.65 -17.09
CA GLU A 183 -26.55 14.72 -16.15
C GLU A 183 -25.52 15.86 -16.21
N ILE A 184 -24.24 15.53 -16.37
CA ILE A 184 -23.16 16.51 -16.55
C ILE A 184 -23.35 17.30 -17.85
N LEU A 185 -23.60 16.62 -18.98
CA LEU A 185 -23.84 17.27 -20.27
C LEU A 185 -25.08 18.19 -20.22
N LYS A 186 -26.19 17.72 -19.64
CA LYS A 186 -27.39 18.57 -19.43
C LYS A 186 -27.09 19.80 -18.58
N SER A 187 -26.27 19.67 -17.53
CA SER A 187 -25.90 20.78 -16.64
C SER A 187 -24.98 21.80 -17.32
N ILE A 188 -24.08 21.33 -18.18
CA ILE A 188 -23.18 22.18 -18.97
C ILE A 188 -23.97 22.92 -20.07
N LYS A 189 -24.88 22.24 -20.77
CA LYS A 189 -25.75 22.83 -21.81
C LYS A 189 -26.65 23.93 -21.26
N LYS A 190 -27.23 23.76 -20.06
CA LYS A 190 -28.02 24.79 -19.36
C LYS A 190 -27.24 26.09 -19.08
N LYS A 191 -25.90 26.04 -19.10
CA LYS A 191 -25.03 27.19 -18.89
C LYS A 191 -24.46 27.77 -20.20
N GLY A 192 -25.02 27.38 -21.36
CA GLY A 192 -24.66 27.94 -22.66
C GLY A 192 -23.39 27.35 -23.30
N ILE A 193 -22.86 26.26 -22.76
CA ILE A 193 -21.68 25.57 -23.32
C ILE A 193 -22.15 24.29 -24.04
N ASN A 194 -21.82 24.17 -25.33
CA ASN A 194 -22.09 22.95 -26.11
C ASN A 194 -20.82 22.08 -26.20
N ILE A 195 -20.85 20.93 -25.53
CA ILE A 195 -19.77 19.94 -25.47
C ILE A 195 -20.35 18.56 -25.76
N THR A 196 -19.61 17.74 -26.50
CA THR A 196 -19.96 16.36 -26.79
C THR A 196 -19.45 15.41 -25.70
N GLU A 197 -20.11 14.27 -25.56
CA GLU A 197 -19.68 13.18 -24.69
C GLU A 197 -18.22 12.78 -24.95
N GLU A 198 -17.82 12.70 -26.21
CA GLU A 198 -16.46 12.33 -26.63
C GLU A 198 -15.38 13.29 -26.09
N ILE A 199 -15.62 14.61 -26.14
CA ILE A 199 -14.69 15.61 -25.58
C ILE A 199 -14.56 15.44 -24.07
N LEU A 200 -15.68 15.16 -23.39
CA LEU A 200 -15.72 14.95 -21.95
C LEU A 200 -14.98 13.67 -21.54
N GLU A 201 -15.19 12.56 -22.26
CA GLU A 201 -14.46 11.32 -22.05
C GLU A 201 -12.96 11.48 -22.30
N ARG A 202 -12.57 12.20 -23.36
CA ARG A 202 -11.16 12.53 -23.63
C ARG A 202 -10.55 13.31 -22.47
N ALA A 203 -11.28 14.27 -21.89
CA ALA A 203 -10.83 15.04 -20.73
C ALA A 203 -10.62 14.16 -19.51
N PHE A 204 -11.55 13.24 -19.24
CA PHE A 204 -11.41 12.26 -18.17
C PHE A 204 -10.20 11.36 -18.40
N ARG A 205 -10.08 10.73 -19.57
CA ARG A 205 -8.93 9.88 -19.92
C ARG A 205 -7.58 10.59 -19.75
N VAL A 206 -7.48 11.86 -20.12
CA VAL A 206 -6.26 12.65 -19.91
C VAL A 206 -5.97 12.86 -18.42
N PHE A 207 -6.99 13.13 -17.60
CA PHE A 207 -6.83 13.17 -16.14
C PHE A 207 -6.42 11.81 -15.54
N GLU A 208 -6.94 10.70 -16.08
CA GLU A 208 -6.62 9.35 -15.59
C GLU A 208 -5.20 8.90 -15.93
N LYS A 209 -4.56 9.50 -16.94
CA LYS A 209 -3.17 9.23 -17.36
C LYS A 209 -2.10 9.73 -16.39
N GLN A 210 -2.49 10.26 -15.23
CA GLN A 210 -1.54 10.65 -14.18
C GLN A 210 -0.69 9.46 -13.71
N SER A 211 0.51 9.76 -13.22
CA SER A 211 1.51 8.74 -12.89
C SER A 211 1.03 7.79 -11.78
N GLU A 212 1.14 6.50 -12.08
CA GLU A 212 1.18 5.45 -11.07
C GLU A 212 2.54 5.49 -10.38
N VAL A 213 2.52 5.41 -9.06
CA VAL A 213 3.72 5.45 -8.24
C VAL A 213 3.77 4.22 -7.36
N ASP A 214 4.92 3.56 -7.43
CA ASP A 214 5.26 2.44 -6.57
C ASP A 214 5.75 2.96 -5.22
N TYR A 215 5.21 2.38 -4.16
CA TYR A 215 5.61 2.60 -2.78
C TYR A 215 6.45 1.42 -2.32
N PHE A 216 7.69 1.74 -1.96
CA PHE A 216 8.66 0.80 -1.43
C PHE A 216 9.17 1.26 -0.06
N ILE A 217 9.62 0.30 0.73
CA ILE A 217 10.44 0.54 1.92
C ILE A 217 11.80 -0.11 1.65
N ASN A 218 12.89 0.63 1.84
CA ASN A 218 14.22 0.08 1.70
C ASN A 218 14.56 -0.79 2.92
N LYS A 219 14.97 -2.05 2.68
CA LYS A 219 15.28 -3.00 3.76
C LYS A 219 16.46 -2.53 4.63
N ASN A 220 17.38 -1.73 4.09
CA ASN A 220 18.58 -1.23 4.77
C ASN A 220 19.09 0.05 4.07
N ALA A 221 18.38 1.17 4.28
CA ALA A 221 18.71 2.44 3.60
C ALA A 221 20.11 2.97 3.97
N LYS A 222 20.59 2.65 5.18
CA LYS A 222 21.86 3.14 5.71
C LYS A 222 23.04 2.63 4.91
N GLU A 223 23.15 1.31 4.84
CA GLU A 223 24.22 0.63 4.14
C GLU A 223 24.16 0.96 2.65
N PHE A 224 22.96 0.87 2.08
CA PHE A 224 22.71 1.25 0.68
C PHE A 224 23.25 2.65 0.35
N LEU A 225 22.76 3.69 1.04
CA LEU A 225 23.15 5.06 0.73
C LEU A 225 24.62 5.34 1.06
N LYS A 226 25.20 4.72 2.09
CA LYS A 226 26.63 4.90 2.42
C LYS A 226 27.53 4.27 1.37
N GLU A 227 27.22 3.06 0.92
CA GLU A 227 27.95 2.38 -0.15
C GLU A 227 27.88 3.21 -1.44
N GLN A 228 26.66 3.58 -1.85
CA GLN A 228 26.45 4.40 -3.03
C GLN A 228 27.13 5.76 -2.92
N PHE A 229 27.15 6.38 -1.73
CA PHE A 229 27.89 7.62 -1.51
C PHE A 229 29.39 7.42 -1.65
N ASN A 230 29.96 6.35 -1.09
CA ASN A 230 31.39 6.10 -1.19
C ASN A 230 31.82 5.86 -2.63
N LEU A 231 31.06 5.09 -3.41
CA LEU A 231 31.30 4.88 -4.84
C LEU A 231 31.25 6.19 -5.62
N TRP A 232 30.19 6.97 -5.42
CA TRP A 232 30.03 8.28 -6.05
C TRP A 232 31.12 9.27 -5.64
N PHE A 233 31.48 9.28 -4.35
CA PHE A 233 32.48 10.17 -3.79
C PHE A 233 33.87 9.81 -4.29
N TYR A 234 34.20 8.53 -4.44
CA TYR A 234 35.44 8.09 -5.08
C TYR A 234 35.53 8.62 -6.51
N GLN A 235 34.50 8.40 -7.34
CA GLN A 235 34.46 8.95 -8.70
C GLN A 235 34.61 10.47 -8.70
N TYR A 236 33.94 11.15 -7.77
CA TYR A 236 34.02 12.61 -7.65
C TYR A 236 35.43 13.11 -7.30
N VAL A 237 36.07 12.47 -6.33
CA VAL A 237 37.43 12.78 -5.86
C VAL A 237 38.44 12.56 -6.99
N PHE A 238 38.36 11.45 -7.72
CA PHE A 238 39.38 11.04 -8.69
C PHE A 238 39.12 11.48 -10.15
N SER A 239 37.94 12.03 -10.47
CA SER A 239 37.63 12.51 -11.83
C SER A 239 38.23 13.88 -12.19
N GLY A 240 38.77 14.62 -11.21
CA GLY A 240 39.42 15.92 -11.41
C GLY A 240 40.94 15.87 -11.19
N LYS A 241 41.72 16.67 -11.94
CA LYS A 241 43.20 16.72 -11.89
C LYS A 241 43.76 16.98 -10.47
N SER A 242 44.44 15.96 -9.94
CA SER A 242 45.79 15.84 -9.32
C SER A 242 46.39 16.85 -8.31
N GLU A 243 45.72 17.91 -7.84
CA GLU A 243 46.28 18.76 -6.76
C GLU A 243 45.49 18.72 -5.44
N TRP A 244 46.05 18.01 -4.45
CA TRP A 244 45.44 17.77 -3.14
C TRP A 244 45.86 18.79 -2.07
N LYS A 245 45.36 20.03 -2.18
CA LYS A 245 45.63 21.06 -1.15
C LYS A 245 44.94 20.70 0.18
N LYS A 246 45.57 20.98 1.33
CA LYS A 246 45.00 20.76 2.69
C LYS A 246 43.58 21.31 2.84
N LYS A 247 43.32 22.49 2.25
CA LYS A 247 41.99 23.11 2.20
C LYS A 247 40.96 22.24 1.47
N ARG A 248 41.33 21.67 0.32
CA ARG A 248 40.46 20.81 -0.50
C ARG A 248 40.14 19.50 0.23
N ILE A 249 41.13 18.88 0.87
CA ILE A 249 40.93 17.66 1.67
C ILE A 249 39.90 17.91 2.78
N LYS A 250 40.02 19.03 3.51
CA LYS A 250 39.06 19.39 4.55
C LYS A 250 37.65 19.63 4.01
N GLN A 251 37.50 20.29 2.86
CA GLN A 251 36.19 20.47 2.21
C GLN A 251 35.54 19.13 1.85
N LEU A 252 36.32 18.19 1.31
CA LEU A 252 35.86 16.85 0.97
C LEU A 252 35.46 16.02 2.19
N GLN A 253 36.22 16.13 3.29
CA GLN A 253 35.85 15.54 4.59
C GLN A 253 34.52 16.10 5.09
N VAL A 254 34.35 17.42 5.06
CA VAL A 254 33.09 18.10 5.44
C VAL A 254 31.91 17.61 4.59
N LEU A 255 32.08 17.46 3.28
CA LEU A 255 31.05 16.91 2.39
C LEU A 255 30.66 15.48 2.81
N LYS A 256 31.64 14.61 3.05
CA LYS A 256 31.40 13.22 3.47
C LYS A 256 30.69 13.15 4.83
N GLU A 257 31.13 13.93 5.81
CA GLU A 257 30.53 13.99 7.14
C GLU A 257 29.07 14.46 7.08
N ILE A 258 28.79 15.53 6.34
CA ILE A 258 27.43 16.04 6.17
C ILE A 258 26.56 15.01 5.45
N ALA A 259 27.05 14.41 4.37
CA ALA A 259 26.31 13.36 3.66
C ALA A 259 25.99 12.17 4.56
N PHE A 260 26.95 11.70 5.35
CA PHE A 260 26.75 10.58 6.27
C PHE A 260 25.77 10.91 7.39
N LYS A 261 25.83 12.13 7.96
CA LYS A 261 24.82 12.60 8.92
C LYS A 261 23.42 12.61 8.33
N ILE A 262 23.27 13.05 7.07
CA ILE A 262 21.98 13.02 6.37
C ILE A 262 21.51 11.59 6.15
N ILE A 263 22.40 10.68 5.74
CA ILE A 263 22.08 9.26 5.53
C ILE A 263 21.66 8.61 6.84
N ASP A 264 22.40 8.81 7.93
CA ASP A 264 22.08 8.25 9.24
C ASP A 264 20.69 8.70 9.70
N PHE A 265 20.35 9.97 9.48
CA PHE A 265 19.02 10.47 9.76
C PHE A 265 17.93 9.81 8.91
N ILE A 266 18.11 9.77 7.59
CA ILE A 266 17.14 9.14 6.67
C ILE A 266 16.91 7.69 7.08
N SER A 267 17.97 6.99 7.44
CA SER A 267 17.95 5.57 7.78
C SER A 267 17.19 5.29 9.06
N GLN A 268 17.35 6.10 10.11
CA GLN A 268 16.59 5.93 11.36
C GLN A 268 15.10 5.84 11.12
N PHE A 269 14.57 6.67 10.23
CA PHE A 269 13.14 6.62 9.92
C PHE A 269 12.77 5.40 9.07
N GLU A 270 13.62 5.04 8.09
CA GLU A 270 13.38 3.87 7.24
C GLU A 270 13.43 2.57 8.04
N ASP A 271 14.35 2.45 9.01
CA ASP A 271 14.48 1.30 9.90
C ASP A 271 13.20 1.11 10.73
N GLU A 272 12.63 2.21 11.26
CA GLU A 272 11.32 2.19 11.92
C GLU A 272 10.19 1.73 10.97
N LEU A 273 10.24 2.09 9.68
CA LEU A 273 9.27 1.58 8.70
C LEU A 273 9.41 0.08 8.51
N VAL A 274 10.64 -0.40 8.42
CA VAL A 274 10.96 -1.82 8.27
C VAL A 274 10.44 -2.60 9.48
N GLU A 275 10.68 -2.12 10.70
CA GLU A 275 10.17 -2.74 11.93
C GLU A 275 8.64 -2.77 11.96
N ILE A 276 7.98 -1.65 11.69
CA ILE A 276 6.50 -1.58 11.66
C ILE A 276 5.93 -2.47 10.55
N TRP A 277 6.58 -2.50 9.40
CA TRP A 277 6.18 -3.33 8.27
C TRP A 277 6.29 -4.81 8.65
N ASN A 278 7.39 -5.25 9.25
CA ASN A 278 7.64 -6.64 9.63
C ASN A 278 7.00 -7.06 10.96
N LYS A 279 6.35 -6.14 11.69
CA LYS A 279 5.63 -6.51 12.92
C LYS A 279 4.42 -7.41 12.62
N PRO A 280 4.26 -8.57 13.30
CA PRO A 280 3.04 -9.36 13.23
C PRO A 280 1.79 -8.53 13.51
N LYS A 281 0.72 -8.76 12.74
CA LYS A 281 -0.48 -7.92 12.81
C LYS A 281 -1.48 -8.46 13.83
N PHE A 282 -2.12 -7.54 14.55
CA PHE A 282 -3.21 -7.87 15.46
C PHE A 282 -4.46 -8.30 14.70
N VAL A 283 -5.13 -9.33 15.21
CA VAL A 283 -6.41 -9.79 14.69
C VAL A 283 -7.50 -8.79 15.11
N LEU A 284 -8.10 -8.12 14.13
CA LEU A 284 -9.19 -7.15 14.37
C LEU A 284 -10.56 -7.82 14.53
N ASN A 285 -10.73 -9.00 13.92
CA ASN A 285 -11.98 -9.75 13.96
C ASN A 285 -11.69 -11.24 13.75
N SER A 286 -12.27 -12.09 14.57
CA SER A 286 -12.21 -13.56 14.46
C SER A 286 -13.61 -14.14 14.53
N ASN A 287 -13.95 -14.99 13.56
CA ASN A 287 -15.22 -15.72 13.51
C ASN A 287 -14.95 -17.17 13.14
N TYR A 288 -15.84 -18.05 13.55
CA TYR A 288 -15.73 -19.48 13.35
C TYR A 288 -16.93 -19.99 12.56
N VAL A 289 -16.66 -20.94 11.68
CA VAL A 289 -17.69 -21.63 10.91
C VAL A 289 -17.64 -23.09 11.32
N ILE A 290 -18.66 -23.56 12.04
CA ILE A 290 -18.72 -24.93 12.56
C ILE A 290 -20.03 -25.57 12.12
N THR A 291 -19.97 -26.78 11.56
CA THR A 291 -21.14 -27.51 11.09
C THR A 291 -21.98 -28.04 12.26
N LEU A 292 -23.29 -28.21 12.03
CA LEU A 292 -24.21 -28.64 13.08
C LEU A 292 -23.89 -30.05 13.61
N ASP A 293 -23.35 -30.95 12.81
CA ASP A 293 -22.94 -32.30 13.20
C ASP A 293 -21.78 -32.26 14.21
N ARG A 294 -20.76 -31.42 14.00
CA ARG A 294 -19.66 -31.22 14.96
C ARG A 294 -20.16 -30.67 16.29
N ILE A 295 -21.10 -29.72 16.24
CA ILE A 295 -21.74 -29.19 17.46
C ILE A 295 -22.55 -30.29 18.16
N ALA A 296 -23.37 -31.04 17.41
CA ALA A 296 -24.19 -32.13 17.95
C ALA A 296 -23.35 -33.29 18.51
N GLY A 297 -22.17 -33.55 17.94
CA GLY A 297 -21.20 -34.55 18.38
C GLY A 297 -20.71 -34.33 19.81
N LYS A 298 -20.82 -33.10 20.35
CA LYS A 298 -20.55 -32.79 21.76
C LYS A 298 -21.70 -33.17 22.70
N GLY A 299 -22.58 -34.07 22.26
CA GLY A 299 -23.65 -34.69 23.04
C GLY A 299 -24.77 -33.73 23.44
N LYS A 300 -25.31 -33.92 24.66
CA LYS A 300 -26.47 -33.16 25.15
C LYS A 300 -26.23 -31.64 25.19
N LYS A 301 -25.00 -31.21 25.51
CA LYS A 301 -24.61 -29.79 25.53
C LYS A 301 -24.69 -29.17 24.13
N GLY A 302 -24.18 -29.89 23.13
CA GLY A 302 -24.24 -29.50 21.71
C GLY A 302 -25.67 -29.36 21.19
N ILE A 303 -26.51 -30.37 21.40
CA ILE A 303 -27.93 -30.32 21.02
C ILE A 303 -28.67 -29.16 21.69
N ASN A 304 -28.40 -28.89 22.98
CA ASN A 304 -28.99 -27.74 23.66
C ASN A 304 -28.54 -26.40 23.05
N LEU A 305 -27.28 -26.28 22.64
CA LEU A 305 -26.79 -25.10 21.96
C LEU A 305 -27.46 -24.90 20.60
N ILE A 306 -27.65 -25.97 19.81
CA ILE A 306 -28.36 -25.90 18.53
C ILE A 306 -29.78 -25.36 18.72
N LYS A 307 -30.49 -25.78 19.77
CA LYS A 307 -31.81 -25.21 20.12
C LYS A 307 -31.72 -23.71 20.41
N GLN A 308 -30.68 -23.27 21.12
CA GLN A 308 -30.46 -21.85 21.40
C GLN A 308 -30.15 -21.06 20.12
N LEU A 309 -29.31 -21.61 19.22
CA LEU A 309 -28.99 -21.02 17.92
C LEU A 309 -30.24 -20.80 17.07
N ILE A 310 -31.09 -21.83 16.92
CA ILE A 310 -32.33 -21.78 16.13
C ILE A 310 -33.33 -20.72 16.65
N LYS A 311 -33.35 -20.49 17.97
CA LYS A 311 -34.21 -19.48 18.60
C LYS A 311 -33.61 -18.07 18.56
N HIS A 312 -32.31 -17.92 18.36
CA HIS A 312 -31.63 -16.64 18.40
C HIS A 312 -31.99 -15.74 17.21
N LYS A 313 -32.03 -14.41 17.43
CA LYS A 313 -32.33 -13.40 16.39
C LYS A 313 -31.39 -13.49 15.18
N GLY A 314 -30.14 -13.86 15.41
CA GLY A 314 -29.09 -14.03 14.40
C GLY A 314 -29.33 -15.16 13.41
N PHE A 315 -30.14 -16.16 13.78
CA PHE A 315 -30.43 -17.31 12.93
C PHE A 315 -31.10 -16.90 11.60
N ARG A 316 -31.87 -15.81 11.60
CA ARG A 316 -32.45 -15.27 10.36
C ARG A 316 -31.36 -14.82 9.37
N ASN A 317 -30.27 -14.23 9.86
CA ASN A 317 -29.16 -13.81 9.01
C ASN A 317 -28.33 -15.01 8.55
N GLN A 318 -28.14 -16.01 9.41
CA GLN A 318 -27.52 -17.29 9.05
C GLN A 318 -28.27 -17.97 7.88
N VAL A 319 -29.60 -18.05 7.96
CA VAL A 319 -30.41 -18.68 6.89
C VAL A 319 -30.37 -17.85 5.60
N LYS A 320 -30.36 -16.52 5.69
CA LYS A 320 -30.16 -15.65 4.51
C LYS A 320 -28.81 -15.91 3.85
N GLU A 321 -27.75 -16.11 4.64
CA GLU A 321 -26.44 -16.47 4.13
C GLU A 321 -26.46 -17.83 3.43
N TRP A 322 -27.05 -18.87 4.05
CA TRP A 322 -27.18 -20.19 3.41
C TRP A 322 -27.89 -20.12 2.06
N LYS A 323 -28.98 -19.34 1.95
CA LYS A 323 -29.68 -19.10 0.68
C LYS A 323 -28.83 -18.36 -0.34
N LYS A 324 -28.04 -17.37 0.10
CA LYS A 324 -27.17 -16.57 -0.77
C LYS A 324 -26.03 -17.42 -1.33
N LEU A 325 -25.47 -18.31 -0.52
CA LEU A 325 -24.39 -19.22 -0.90
C LEU A 325 -24.89 -20.47 -1.65
N GLY A 326 -26.21 -20.65 -1.78
CA GLY A 326 -26.80 -21.82 -2.45
C GLY A 326 -26.71 -23.12 -1.64
N ILE A 327 -26.44 -23.05 -0.33
CA ILE A 327 -26.38 -24.21 0.57
C ILE A 327 -27.78 -24.79 0.81
N ILE A 328 -28.80 -23.93 0.79
CA ILE A 328 -30.21 -24.33 0.87
C ILE A 328 -31.02 -23.62 -0.22
N ASP A 329 -32.15 -24.23 -0.60
CA ASP A 329 -33.09 -23.64 -1.55
C ASP A 329 -33.67 -22.31 -1.02
N LYS A 330 -33.72 -21.32 -1.91
CA LYS A 330 -34.25 -19.97 -1.68
C LYS A 330 -35.71 -20.00 -1.23
N ASN A 331 -36.49 -20.99 -1.66
CA ASN A 331 -37.92 -21.13 -1.39
C ASN A 331 -38.23 -21.74 -0.02
N VAL A 332 -37.24 -22.29 0.69
CA VAL A 332 -37.48 -22.92 1.99
C VAL A 332 -37.91 -21.88 3.04
N SER A 333 -39.06 -22.11 3.66
CA SER A 333 -39.58 -21.24 4.72
C SER A 333 -38.80 -21.43 6.03
N MET A 334 -38.68 -20.36 6.83
CA MET A 334 -38.00 -20.41 8.13
C MET A 334 -38.62 -21.40 9.11
N PRO A 335 -39.96 -21.41 9.34
CA PRO A 335 -40.58 -22.38 10.25
C PRO A 335 -40.32 -23.83 9.84
N THR A 336 -40.44 -24.13 8.54
CA THR A 336 -40.16 -25.46 7.99
C THR A 336 -38.72 -25.88 8.26
N LEU A 337 -37.75 -24.98 8.02
CA LEU A 337 -36.34 -25.27 8.25
C LEU A 337 -36.05 -25.56 9.73
N LYS A 338 -36.62 -24.79 10.66
CA LYS A 338 -36.41 -25.01 12.10
C LYS A 338 -36.88 -26.39 12.56
N GLY A 339 -38.04 -26.82 12.07
CA GLY A 339 -38.60 -28.15 12.38
C GLY A 339 -37.80 -29.29 11.75
N LYS A 340 -37.21 -29.06 10.57
CA LYS A 340 -36.40 -30.05 9.86
C LYS A 340 -34.97 -30.21 10.39
N ILE A 341 -34.37 -29.17 10.99
CA ILE A 341 -33.01 -29.29 11.55
C ILE A 341 -32.99 -30.22 12.77
N LEU A 342 -33.98 -30.12 13.67
CA LEU A 342 -34.07 -30.97 14.86
C LEU A 342 -35.33 -31.85 14.83
N ASN A 343 -35.16 -33.14 14.59
CA ASN A 343 -36.23 -34.14 14.64
C ASN A 343 -36.86 -34.18 16.04
N LYS A 344 -38.14 -33.82 16.12
CA LYS A 344 -38.91 -33.68 17.38
C LYS A 344 -38.17 -32.84 18.44
N GLY A 345 -37.30 -31.91 18.02
CA GLY A 345 -36.49 -31.12 18.93
C GLY A 345 -35.48 -31.92 19.77
N LYS A 346 -35.11 -33.14 19.39
CA LYS A 346 -34.21 -34.00 20.19
C LYS A 346 -32.95 -34.43 19.45
N THR A 347 -33.05 -34.78 18.17
CA THR A 347 -31.93 -35.29 17.38
C THR A 347 -31.71 -34.45 16.14
N LEU A 348 -30.46 -34.31 15.70
CA LEU A 348 -30.11 -33.60 14.48
C LEU A 348 -30.57 -34.42 13.26
N SER A 349 -31.18 -33.77 12.28
CA SER A 349 -31.59 -34.43 11.03
C SER A 349 -30.39 -34.71 10.13
N LYS A 350 -30.36 -35.89 9.50
CA LYS A 350 -29.30 -36.29 8.56
C LYS A 350 -29.21 -35.36 7.35
N ASP A 351 -30.32 -34.81 6.89
CA ASP A 351 -30.38 -33.95 5.69
C ASP A 351 -29.76 -32.57 5.92
N TYR A 352 -29.68 -32.13 7.19
CA TYR A 352 -29.25 -30.78 7.55
C TYR A 352 -28.05 -30.77 8.51
N GLN A 353 -27.45 -31.93 8.78
CA GLN A 353 -26.39 -32.04 9.78
C GLN A 353 -25.13 -31.27 9.39
N PHE A 354 -24.84 -31.13 8.10
CA PHE A 354 -23.65 -30.43 7.62
C PHE A 354 -23.85 -28.93 7.37
N LEU A 355 -24.97 -28.35 7.82
CA LEU A 355 -25.17 -26.90 7.68
C LEU A 355 -24.13 -26.14 8.51
N PRO A 356 -23.37 -25.21 7.91
CA PRO A 356 -22.34 -24.45 8.62
C PRO A 356 -22.95 -23.31 9.44
N VAL A 357 -22.60 -23.21 10.72
CA VAL A 357 -22.97 -22.08 11.58
C VAL A 357 -21.81 -21.10 11.63
N ASP A 358 -22.02 -19.88 11.11
CA ASP A 358 -21.05 -18.79 11.15
C ASP A 358 -21.33 -17.89 12.37
N THR A 359 -20.35 -17.81 13.27
CA THR A 359 -20.48 -17.05 14.52
C THR A 359 -20.70 -15.55 14.29
N LYS A 360 -20.37 -14.99 13.11
CA LYS A 360 -20.52 -13.55 12.83
C LYS A 360 -21.97 -13.04 12.92
N HIS A 361 -22.95 -13.94 12.80
CA HIS A 361 -24.37 -13.58 12.90
C HIS A 361 -24.89 -13.62 14.34
N PHE A 362 -24.09 -14.11 15.28
CA PHE A 362 -24.47 -14.29 16.68
C PHE A 362 -23.73 -13.30 17.57
N ASN A 363 -24.24 -13.07 18.78
CA ASN A 363 -23.55 -12.22 19.74
C ASN A 363 -22.41 -12.98 20.41
N GLU A 364 -21.51 -12.24 21.07
CA GLU A 364 -20.33 -12.82 21.74
C GLU A 364 -20.70 -13.88 22.78
N LYS A 365 -21.83 -13.74 23.49
CA LYS A 365 -22.28 -14.76 24.46
C LYS A 365 -22.55 -16.12 23.81
N ILE A 366 -23.23 -16.14 22.66
CA ILE A 366 -23.51 -17.39 21.94
C ILE A 366 -22.25 -17.96 21.30
N LYS A 367 -21.41 -17.08 20.74
CA LYS A 367 -20.11 -17.46 20.19
C LYS A 367 -19.23 -18.14 21.25
N LEU A 368 -19.04 -17.54 22.42
CA LEU A 368 -18.25 -18.13 23.51
C LEU A 368 -18.80 -19.48 23.98
N LYS A 369 -20.14 -19.62 24.10
CA LYS A 369 -20.77 -20.91 24.42
C LYS A 369 -20.51 -22.00 23.37
N LEU A 370 -20.44 -21.60 22.10
CA LEU A 370 -20.12 -22.51 21.00
C LEU A 370 -18.66 -22.94 21.06
N LEU A 371 -17.74 -22.01 21.28
CA LEU A 371 -16.31 -22.30 21.38
C LEU A 371 -15.97 -23.13 22.61
N SER A 372 -16.64 -22.90 23.74
CA SER A 372 -16.45 -23.68 24.97
C SER A 372 -16.91 -25.15 24.88
N LEU A 373 -17.47 -25.58 23.74
CA LEU A 373 -17.76 -27.00 23.49
C LEU A 373 -16.52 -27.78 23.03
N PHE A 374 -15.43 -27.08 22.71
CA PHE A 374 -14.21 -27.65 22.15
C PHE A 374 -13.04 -27.33 23.10
N ASP A 375 -12.38 -28.36 23.64
CA ASP A 375 -11.27 -28.18 24.59
C ASP A 375 -10.03 -27.61 23.90
N ASN A 376 -9.71 -28.10 22.70
CA ASN A 376 -8.65 -27.58 21.85
C ASN A 376 -9.24 -27.17 20.50
N LEU A 377 -9.62 -25.90 20.40
CA LEU A 377 -10.23 -25.35 19.19
C LEU A 377 -9.29 -25.44 17.98
N ASP A 378 -7.99 -25.25 18.16
CA ASP A 378 -7.02 -25.27 17.06
C ASP A 378 -6.94 -26.64 16.38
N HIS A 379 -7.10 -27.74 17.14
CA HIS A 379 -7.11 -29.10 16.59
C HIS A 379 -8.43 -29.47 15.90
N GLU A 380 -9.49 -28.71 16.17
CA GLU A 380 -10.84 -28.96 15.65
C GLU A 380 -11.12 -28.17 14.37
N LEU A 381 -10.22 -27.27 13.97
CA LEU A 381 -10.34 -26.44 12.77
C LEU A 381 -9.63 -27.08 11.58
N ASP A 382 -10.37 -27.31 10.49
CA ASP A 382 -9.79 -27.90 9.28
C ASP A 382 -9.09 -26.84 8.39
N GLY A 383 -9.29 -25.56 8.65
CA GLY A 383 -8.77 -24.51 7.79
C GLY A 383 -8.95 -23.09 8.34
N TRP A 384 -8.17 -22.17 7.77
CA TRP A 384 -8.12 -20.76 8.16
C TRP A 384 -8.38 -19.88 6.95
N LEU A 385 -9.33 -18.93 7.09
CA LEU A 385 -9.55 -17.88 6.10
C LEU A 385 -9.06 -16.55 6.65
N ILE A 386 -7.96 -16.04 6.09
CA ILE A 386 -7.30 -14.82 6.56
C ILE A 386 -7.56 -13.70 5.56
N LYS A 387 -8.25 -12.65 6.01
CA LYS A 387 -8.43 -11.42 5.23
C LYS A 387 -7.40 -10.39 5.65
N SER A 388 -6.27 -10.35 4.94
CA SER A 388 -5.20 -9.38 5.15
C SER A 388 -4.41 -9.15 3.85
N GLU A 389 -3.52 -8.17 3.87
CA GLU A 389 -2.43 -8.09 2.90
C GLU A 389 -1.55 -9.34 3.09
N ASN A 390 -1.22 -10.06 2.01
CA ASN A 390 -0.68 -11.42 2.10
C ASN A 390 0.77 -11.47 2.61
N TYR A 391 1.64 -10.49 2.35
CA TYR A 391 2.95 -10.45 3.01
C TYR A 391 2.79 -10.38 4.53
N GLN A 392 1.88 -9.51 4.99
CA GLN A 392 1.59 -9.34 6.41
C GLN A 392 0.92 -10.58 7.03
N ALA A 393 0.05 -11.24 6.27
CA ALA A 393 -0.58 -12.49 6.69
C ALA A 393 0.46 -13.60 6.90
N LEU A 394 1.30 -13.84 5.88
CA LEU A 394 2.36 -14.85 5.90
C LEU A 394 3.29 -14.63 7.09
N ASN A 395 3.77 -13.40 7.27
CA ASN A 395 4.64 -13.04 8.38
C ASN A 395 3.98 -13.24 9.77
N THR A 396 2.66 -12.99 9.88
CA THR A 396 1.93 -13.18 11.14
C THR A 396 1.72 -14.66 11.47
N ILE A 397 1.50 -15.51 10.47
CA ILE A 397 1.24 -16.94 10.67
C ILE A 397 2.52 -17.78 10.71
N LEU A 398 3.65 -17.23 10.22
CA LEU A 398 4.92 -17.91 10.12
C LEU A 398 5.32 -18.65 11.42
N PRO A 399 5.32 -18.03 12.61
CA PRO A 399 5.71 -18.73 13.84
C PRO A 399 4.85 -19.96 14.17
N LYS A 400 3.59 -20.01 13.70
CA LYS A 400 2.67 -21.12 13.95
C LYS A 400 2.87 -22.25 12.94
N PHE A 401 3.08 -21.89 11.67
CA PHE A 401 3.07 -22.85 10.58
C PHE A 401 4.45 -23.20 10.03
N GLN A 402 5.53 -22.54 10.46
CA GLN A 402 6.89 -22.79 9.99
C GLN A 402 7.21 -24.27 9.74
N GLU A 403 7.62 -24.59 8.51
CA GLU A 403 7.95 -25.93 8.01
C GLU A 403 6.81 -26.98 8.13
N LYS A 404 5.54 -26.55 8.14
CA LYS A 404 4.37 -27.46 8.24
C LYS A 404 3.52 -27.49 6.98
N VAL A 405 3.66 -26.50 6.09
CA VAL A 405 2.87 -26.45 4.86
C VAL A 405 3.48 -27.34 3.79
N GLN A 406 2.76 -28.41 3.43
CA GLN A 406 3.22 -29.38 2.43
C GLN A 406 3.12 -28.88 0.98
N THR A 407 2.05 -28.13 0.68
CA THR A 407 1.75 -27.68 -0.68
C THR A 407 1.25 -26.25 -0.66
N ILE A 408 1.84 -25.40 -1.50
CA ILE A 408 1.42 -24.00 -1.69
C ILE A 408 0.96 -23.82 -3.12
N TYR A 409 -0.31 -23.46 -3.29
CA TYR A 409 -0.87 -23.04 -4.57
C TYR A 409 -1.18 -21.55 -4.53
N ILE A 410 -0.69 -20.81 -5.54
CA ILE A 410 -0.92 -19.37 -5.68
C ILE A 410 -1.24 -19.03 -7.14
N ASP A 411 -2.13 -18.05 -7.31
CA ASP A 411 -2.45 -17.41 -8.60
C ASP A 411 -2.18 -15.90 -8.46
N PRO A 412 -0.90 -15.48 -8.49
CA PRO A 412 -0.55 -14.07 -8.36
C PRO A 412 -0.97 -13.28 -9.60
N PRO A 413 -1.08 -11.94 -9.51
CA PRO A 413 -1.41 -11.13 -10.68
C PRO A 413 -0.38 -11.34 -11.79
N PHE A 414 -0.84 -11.63 -13.01
CA PHE A 414 0.03 -11.64 -14.18
C PHE A 414 0.64 -10.26 -14.42
N ASN A 415 1.87 -10.22 -14.93
CA ASN A 415 2.49 -9.00 -15.42
C ASN A 415 2.28 -8.88 -16.93
N LYS A 416 1.19 -8.24 -17.34
CA LYS A 416 0.83 -8.01 -18.74
C LYS A 416 1.13 -6.56 -19.11
N GLU A 417 1.59 -6.32 -20.35
CA GLU A 417 1.83 -4.96 -20.85
C GLU A 417 0.55 -4.14 -21.06
N GLN A 418 -0.62 -4.79 -21.01
CA GLN A 418 -1.93 -4.20 -21.27
C GLN A 418 -2.87 -4.36 -20.07
N ASP A 419 -3.75 -3.37 -19.88
CA ASP A 419 -4.84 -3.45 -18.92
C ASP A 419 -5.77 -4.61 -19.29
N ALA A 420 -6.11 -5.44 -18.32
CA ALA A 420 -7.07 -6.53 -18.48
C ALA A 420 -8.29 -6.33 -17.55
N ASP A 421 -9.37 -7.06 -17.82
CA ASP A 421 -10.65 -6.95 -17.10
C ASP A 421 -10.65 -7.52 -15.67
N TYR A 422 -9.46 -7.76 -15.09
CA TYR A 422 -9.33 -8.22 -13.72
C TYR A 422 -9.61 -7.11 -12.68
N PHE A 423 -9.99 -7.54 -11.47
CA PHE A 423 -10.23 -6.67 -10.31
C PHE A 423 -8.95 -6.14 -9.65
N TYR A 424 -7.77 -6.50 -10.17
CA TYR A 424 -6.45 -6.11 -9.69
C TYR A 424 -5.59 -5.54 -10.83
N SER A 425 -4.48 -4.85 -10.51
CA SER A 425 -3.58 -4.31 -11.54
C SER A 425 -2.78 -5.45 -12.18
N VAL A 426 -2.55 -5.37 -13.49
CA VAL A 426 -1.70 -6.32 -14.23
C VAL A 426 -0.52 -5.64 -14.91
N LYS A 427 -0.45 -4.32 -14.84
CA LYS A 427 0.55 -3.51 -15.55
C LYS A 427 1.62 -3.04 -14.57
N TYR A 428 2.51 -3.95 -14.18
CA TYR A 428 3.63 -3.62 -13.32
C TYR A 428 4.90 -3.40 -14.14
N LYS A 429 5.86 -2.68 -13.57
CA LYS A 429 7.25 -2.80 -14.06
C LYS A 429 7.77 -4.16 -13.61
N ASP A 430 8.55 -4.83 -14.46
CA ASP A 430 9.08 -6.18 -14.15
C ASP A 430 9.82 -6.22 -12.81
N SER A 431 10.65 -5.20 -12.53
CA SER A 431 11.35 -5.04 -11.25
C SER A 431 10.38 -4.94 -10.05
N THR A 432 9.32 -4.14 -10.16
CA THR A 432 8.28 -4.00 -9.13
C THR A 432 7.56 -5.33 -8.90
N TRP A 433 7.19 -6.02 -9.98
CA TRP A 433 6.50 -7.32 -9.93
C TRP A 433 7.38 -8.40 -9.30
N ALA A 434 8.65 -8.47 -9.70
CA ALA A 434 9.63 -9.39 -9.14
C ALA A 434 9.82 -9.16 -7.63
N THR A 435 9.96 -7.91 -7.19
CA THR A 435 10.05 -7.59 -5.74
C THR A 435 8.79 -7.99 -4.99
N MET A 436 7.60 -7.70 -5.55
CA MET A 436 6.33 -8.09 -4.94
C MET A 436 6.26 -9.60 -4.70
N LEU A 437 6.65 -10.41 -5.70
CA LEU A 437 6.66 -11.86 -5.57
C LEU A 437 7.76 -12.35 -4.65
N GLU A 438 9.00 -11.90 -4.82
CA GLU A 438 10.16 -12.33 -4.01
C GLU A 438 9.86 -12.17 -2.51
N ASN A 439 9.33 -11.02 -2.11
CA ASN A 439 9.03 -10.74 -0.71
C ASN A 439 8.05 -11.77 -0.10
N ARG A 440 7.10 -12.27 -0.90
CA ARG A 440 6.05 -13.22 -0.46
C ARG A 440 6.51 -14.66 -0.59
N LEU A 441 7.15 -15.00 -1.70
CA LEU A 441 7.65 -16.35 -1.99
C LEU A 441 8.73 -16.76 -0.98
N ARG A 442 9.55 -15.81 -0.52
CA ARG A 442 10.53 -16.08 0.52
C ARG A 442 9.87 -16.52 1.83
N LEU A 443 8.85 -15.78 2.29
CA LEU A 443 8.08 -16.18 3.48
C LEU A 443 7.30 -17.47 3.27
N ALA A 444 6.74 -17.67 2.08
CA ALA A 444 6.00 -18.88 1.74
C ALA A 444 6.90 -20.12 1.77
N LYS A 445 8.18 -19.99 1.39
CA LYS A 445 9.16 -21.09 1.48
C LYS A 445 9.44 -21.51 2.93
N ASP A 446 9.36 -20.58 3.87
CA ASP A 446 9.66 -20.83 5.28
C ASP A 446 8.43 -21.35 6.06
N LEU A 447 7.25 -21.43 5.43
CA LEU A 447 6.00 -21.97 6.01
C LEU A 447 5.96 -23.50 6.04
#